data_AF-A0A5Q2QBX9-F1
#
_entry.id   AF-A0A5Q2QBX9-F1
#
_cell.length_a   1.000
_cell.length_b   1.000
_cell.length_c   1.000
_cell.angle_alpha   90.00
_cell.angle_beta   90.00
_cell.angle_gamma   90.00
#
_symmetry.space_group_name_H-M   'P 1'
#
loop_
_entity.id
_entity.type
_entity.pdbx_description
1 polymer ?
#
loop_
_entity_poly.entity_id
_entity_poly.type
_entity_poly.pdbx_seq_one_letter_code
_entity_poly.pdbx_strand_id
1 'polypeptide(L)'
;MQTIPSFDELVEINRHSPADLEALRAGLIKHTIDQAPEATRRRLNGLQFQIEMERRRASNALAACIKISRMMHESLGELTSLLRPESSEGYGIDSPPRQTANVIPLRAQEP
;
A
#
# COMPACT_ATOMS: atom_id res chain seq x y z
N MET A 1 5.71 -11.64 -19.36
CA MET A 1 5.53 -10.22 -18.98
C MET A 1 4.95 -9.50 -20.18
N GLN A 2 3.73 -8.97 -20.08
CA GLN A 2 3.31 -7.92 -21.01
C GLN A 2 4.23 -6.71 -20.86
N THR A 3 4.79 -6.24 -21.96
CA THR A 3 5.69 -5.08 -21.98
C THR A 3 4.87 -3.81 -21.83
N ILE A 4 5.31 -2.90 -20.95
CA ILE A 4 4.71 -1.57 -20.82
C ILE A 4 5.05 -0.77 -22.09
N PRO A 5 4.07 -0.13 -22.76
CA PRO A 5 4.35 0.73 -23.92
C PRO A 5 5.31 1.88 -23.57
N SER A 6 5.95 2.44 -24.59
CA SER A 6 6.77 3.64 -24.45
C SER A 6 5.96 4.83 -23.93
N PHE A 7 6.65 5.84 -23.39
CA PHE A 7 6.00 7.04 -22.89
C PHE A 7 5.15 7.74 -23.95
N ASP A 8 5.68 7.87 -25.18
CA ASP A 8 4.98 8.52 -26.28
C ASP A 8 3.71 7.77 -26.66
N GLU A 9 3.75 6.43 -26.68
CA GLU A 9 2.56 5.60 -26.92
C GLU A 9 1.50 5.77 -25.82
N LEU A 10 1.91 5.84 -24.55
CA LEU A 10 0.99 6.09 -23.44
C LEU A 10 0.34 7.47 -23.52
N VAL A 11 1.10 8.49 -23.93
CA VAL A 11 0.57 9.85 -24.17
C VAL A 11 -0.45 9.83 -25.29
N GLU A 12 -0.17 9.15 -26.39
CA GLU A 12 -1.10 9.02 -27.50
C GLU A 12 -2.37 8.27 -27.09
N ILE A 13 -2.27 7.14 -26.37
CA ILE A 13 -3.46 6.44 -25.84
C ILE A 13 -4.30 7.39 -24.99
N ASN A 14 -3.68 8.14 -24.06
CA ASN A 14 -4.39 9.06 -23.18
C ASN A 14 -5.08 10.21 -23.94
N ARG A 15 -4.47 10.72 -25.00
CA ARG A 15 -5.03 11.78 -25.84
C ARG A 15 -6.26 11.32 -26.60
N HIS A 16 -6.25 10.08 -27.10
CA HIS A 16 -7.39 9.50 -27.81
C HIS A 16 -8.52 9.11 -26.84
N SER A 17 -8.18 8.40 -25.77
CA SER A 17 -9.14 7.92 -24.76
C SER A 17 -8.46 7.74 -23.40
N PRO A 18 -8.76 8.60 -22.40
CA PRO A 18 -8.30 8.39 -21.03
C PRO A 18 -8.79 7.06 -20.44
N ALA A 19 -9.95 6.56 -20.88
CA ALA A 19 -10.49 5.29 -20.45
C ALA A 19 -9.64 4.10 -20.93
N ASP A 20 -9.06 4.19 -22.13
CA ASP A 20 -8.24 3.12 -22.70
C ASP A 20 -6.91 3.00 -21.95
N LEU A 21 -6.33 4.14 -21.53
CA LEU A 21 -5.15 4.15 -20.67
C LEU A 21 -5.44 3.47 -19.32
N GLU A 22 -6.59 3.76 -18.71
CA GLU A 22 -7.01 3.12 -17.46
C GLU A 22 -7.28 1.62 -17.62
N ALA A 23 -7.85 1.20 -18.75
CA ALA A 23 -8.04 -0.21 -19.07
C ALA A 23 -6.71 -0.93 -19.25
N LEU A 24 -5.76 -0.33 -19.97
CA LEU A 24 -4.40 -0.85 -20.12
C LEU A 24 -3.72 -1.01 -18.75
N ARG A 25 -3.77 0.02 -17.90
CA ARG A 25 -3.23 -0.03 -16.55
C ARG A 25 -3.82 -1.16 -15.72
N ALA A 26 -5.15 -1.30 -15.71
CA ALA A 26 -5.83 -2.36 -14.99
C ALA A 26 -5.45 -3.76 -15.50
N GLY A 27 -5.31 -3.92 -16.83
CA GLY A 27 -4.85 -5.14 -17.47
C GLY A 27 -3.44 -5.54 -17.05
N LEU A 28 -2.48 -4.61 -17.09
CA LEU A 28 -1.09 -4.84 -16.68
C LEU A 28 -0.98 -5.25 -15.20
N ILE A 29 -1.75 -4.61 -14.34
CA ILE A 29 -1.79 -4.96 -12.91
C ILE A 29 -2.37 -6.36 -12.71
N LYS A 30 -3.52 -6.65 -13.33
CA LYS A 30 -4.16 -7.96 -13.24
C LYS A 30 -3.22 -9.07 -13.72
N HIS A 31 -2.56 -8.86 -14.86
CA HIS A 31 -1.57 -9.80 -15.37
C HIS A 31 -0.43 -10.03 -14.37
N THR A 32 0.09 -8.97 -13.75
CA THR A 32 1.15 -9.07 -12.74
C THR A 32 0.71 -9.89 -11.51
N ILE A 33 -0.53 -9.68 -11.03
CA ILE A 33 -1.09 -10.42 -9.89
C ILE A 33 -1.32 -11.90 -10.27
N ASP A 34 -1.86 -12.16 -11.46
CA ASP A 34 -2.17 -13.52 -11.92
C ASP A 34 -0.89 -14.37 -12.09
N GLN A 35 0.22 -13.74 -12.48
CA GLN A 35 1.54 -14.38 -12.59
C GLN A 35 2.26 -14.60 -11.24
N ALA A 36 1.81 -13.96 -10.15
CA ALA A 36 2.44 -14.13 -8.85
C ALA A 36 2.12 -15.52 -8.23
N PRO A 37 2.99 -16.04 -7.34
CA PRO A 37 2.72 -17.27 -6.59
C PRO A 37 1.42 -17.19 -5.80
N GLU A 38 0.65 -18.28 -5.78
CA GLU A 38 -0.69 -18.33 -5.18
C GLU A 38 -0.71 -17.83 -3.72
N ALA A 39 0.31 -18.19 -2.94
CA ALA A 39 0.48 -17.75 -1.56
C ALA A 39 0.48 -16.21 -1.39
N THR A 40 0.93 -15.47 -2.42
CA THR A 40 1.04 -14.01 -2.39
C THR A 40 -0.12 -13.28 -3.07
N ARG A 41 -0.88 -13.96 -3.94
CA ARG A 41 -1.97 -13.34 -4.73
C ARG A 41 -3.01 -12.65 -3.85
N ARG A 42 -3.39 -13.25 -2.72
CA ARG A 42 -4.36 -12.66 -1.78
C ARG A 42 -3.86 -11.31 -1.25
N ARG A 43 -2.59 -11.24 -0.83
CA ARG A 43 -1.96 -10.02 -0.32
C ARG A 43 -1.87 -8.94 -1.41
N LEU A 44 -1.49 -9.33 -2.62
CA LEU A 44 -1.37 -8.42 -3.77
C LEU A 44 -2.72 -7.82 -4.18
N ASN A 45 -3.81 -8.61 -4.20
CA ASN A 45 -5.15 -8.10 -4.45
C ASN A 45 -5.59 -7.08 -3.38
N GLY A 46 -5.29 -7.35 -2.11
CA GLY A 46 -5.55 -6.40 -1.03
C GLY A 46 -4.78 -5.09 -1.20
N LEU A 47 -3.51 -5.16 -1.60
CA LEU A 47 -2.68 -3.98 -1.87
C LEU A 47 -3.22 -3.20 -3.07
N GLN A 48 -3.60 -3.88 -4.15
CA GLN A 48 -4.20 -3.24 -5.32
C GLN A 48 -5.49 -2.50 -4.98
N PHE A 49 -6.32 -3.06 -4.11
CA PHE A 49 -7.51 -2.38 -3.61
C PHE A 49 -7.14 -1.10 -2.84
N GLN A 50 -6.15 -1.16 -1.94
CA GLN A 50 -5.70 0.02 -1.19
C GLN A 50 -5.20 1.13 -2.12
N ILE A 51 -4.38 0.79 -3.11
CA ILE A 51 -3.86 1.73 -4.12
C ILE A 51 -5.00 2.37 -4.91
N GLU A 52 -5.97 1.59 -5.37
CA GLU A 52 -7.11 2.12 -6.13
C GLU A 52 -7.99 3.04 -5.27
N MET A 53 -8.20 2.72 -3.99
CA MET A 53 -8.93 3.59 -3.07
C MET A 53 -8.18 4.90 -2.80
N GLU A 54 -6.86 4.85 -2.66
CA GLU A 54 -6.06 6.08 -2.49
C GLU A 54 -6.12 6.96 -3.73
N ARG A 55 -6.04 6.36 -4.91
CA ARG A 55 -6.17 7.05 -6.19
C ARG A 55 -7.54 7.74 -6.34
N ARG A 56 -8.62 7.06 -5.96
CA ARG A 56 -10.00 7.59 -6.01
C ARG A 56 -10.23 8.72 -5.00
N ARG A 57 -9.58 8.67 -3.84
CA ARG A 57 -9.69 9.68 -2.78
C ARG A 57 -8.83 10.92 -3.03
N ALA A 58 -7.80 10.81 -3.85
CA ALA A 58 -6.92 11.92 -4.17
C ALA A 58 -7.66 13.03 -4.93
N SER A 59 -7.30 14.28 -4.65
CA SER A 59 -7.91 15.45 -5.29
C SER A 59 -7.56 15.60 -6.77
N ASN A 60 -6.44 15.01 -7.20
CA ASN A 60 -5.97 14.98 -8.59
C ASN A 60 -4.94 13.85 -8.80
N ALA A 61 -4.56 13.62 -10.05
CA ALA A 61 -3.61 12.57 -10.44
C ALA A 61 -2.22 12.72 -9.80
N LEU A 62 -1.72 13.95 -9.62
CA LEU A 62 -0.41 14.20 -9.00
C LEU A 62 -0.45 13.89 -7.51
N ALA A 63 -1.51 14.29 -6.81
CA ALA A 63 -1.73 13.96 -5.41
C ALA A 63 -1.79 12.43 -5.20
N ALA A 64 -2.48 11.71 -6.09
CA ALA A 64 -2.48 10.25 -6.08
C ALA A 64 -1.06 9.68 -6.26
N CYS A 65 -0.31 10.19 -7.24
CA CYS A 65 1.06 9.76 -7.51
C CYS A 65 1.97 9.92 -6.30
N ILE A 66 1.93 11.09 -5.64
CA ILE A 66 2.73 11.36 -4.43
C ILE A 66 2.38 10.39 -3.32
N LYS A 67 1.09 10.15 -3.07
CA LYS A 67 0.64 9.24 -2.01
C LYS A 67 1.03 7.78 -2.28
N ILE A 68 0.83 7.31 -3.51
CA ILE A 68 1.21 5.95 -3.90
C ILE A 68 2.74 5.80 -3.82
N SER A 69 3.51 6.79 -4.25
CA SER A 69 4.97 6.82 -4.10
C SER A 69 5.40 6.73 -2.64
N ARG A 70 4.71 7.45 -1.74
CA ARG A 70 4.95 7.38 -0.30
C ARG A 70 4.67 5.98 0.26
N MET A 71 3.54 5.35 -0.09
CA MET A 71 3.23 3.97 0.33
C MET A 71 4.34 2.97 -0.07
N MET A 72 4.89 3.13 -1.29
CA MET A 72 6.00 2.30 -1.76
C MET A 72 7.29 2.54 -0.97
N HIS A 73 7.62 3.81 -0.69
CA HIS A 73 8.82 4.17 0.09
C HIS A 73 8.72 3.72 1.55
N GLU A 74 7.54 3.82 2.17
CA GLU A 74 7.30 3.33 3.53
C GLU A 74 7.54 1.81 3.61
N SER A 75 6.99 1.05 2.65
CA SER A 75 7.21 -0.40 2.56
C SER A 75 8.69 -0.77 2.37
N LEU A 76 9.42 0.00 1.55
CA LEU A 76 10.86 -0.17 1.36
C LEU A 76 11.65 0.17 2.63
N GLY A 77 11.25 1.23 3.34
CA GLY A 77 11.84 1.63 4.61
C GLY A 77 11.69 0.55 5.68
N GLU A 78 10.49 -0.01 5.82
CA GLU A 78 10.23 -1.15 6.70
C GLU A 78 11.13 -2.34 6.35
N LEU A 79 11.16 -2.74 5.07
CA LEU A 79 12.02 -3.84 4.62
C LEU A 79 13.50 -3.58 4.91
N THR A 80 13.97 -2.35 4.65
CA THR A 80 15.37 -1.97 4.89
C THR A 80 15.70 -2.00 6.38
N SER A 81 14.76 -1.61 7.25
CA SER A 81 14.94 -1.65 8.70
C SER A 81 15.07 -3.08 9.24
N LEU A 82 14.35 -4.04 8.66
CA LEU A 82 14.44 -5.46 9.03
C LEU A 82 15.74 -6.12 8.56
N LEU A 83 16.31 -5.65 7.45
CA LEU A 83 17.55 -6.17 6.88
C LEU A 83 18.80 -5.52 7.47
N ARG A 84 18.64 -4.33 8.09
CA ARG A 84 19.74 -3.68 8.76
C ARG A 84 20.05 -4.49 10.03
N PRO A 85 21.29 -4.97 10.19
CA PRO A 85 21.74 -5.51 11.47
C PRO A 85 21.85 -4.31 12.41
N GLU A 86 20.75 -3.94 13.06
CA GLU A 86 20.86 -3.12 14.25
C GLU A 86 21.66 -3.97 15.24
N SER A 87 22.90 -3.53 15.43
CA SER A 87 23.88 -4.01 16.40
C SER A 87 23.17 -4.52 17.66
N SER A 88 23.44 -5.78 17.96
CA SER A 88 23.19 -6.41 19.25
C SER A 88 24.01 -5.72 20.35
N GLU A 89 23.86 -4.43 20.59
CA GLU A 89 24.43 -3.73 21.74
C GLU A 89 23.49 -2.62 22.22
N GLY A 90 22.74 -2.97 23.27
CA GLY A 90 22.40 -2.07 24.37
C GLY A 90 21.42 -0.92 24.09
N TYR A 91 20.13 -1.19 24.25
CA TYR A 91 19.21 -0.20 24.81
C TYR A 91 18.11 -0.90 25.61
N GLY A 92 18.42 -1.18 26.89
CA GLY A 92 17.41 -1.06 27.92
C GLY A 92 16.98 0.40 27.96
N ILE A 93 15.96 0.75 27.18
CA ILE A 93 15.21 1.98 27.41
C ILE A 93 14.02 1.55 28.24
N ASP A 94 14.01 2.09 29.46
CA ASP A 94 12.87 2.15 30.35
C ASP A 94 11.58 2.29 29.54
N SER A 95 10.84 1.19 29.42
CA SER A 95 9.46 1.28 28.96
C SER A 95 8.75 2.17 29.97
N PRO A 96 8.17 3.32 29.58
CA PRO A 96 7.30 4.04 30.49
C PRO A 96 6.22 3.06 30.96
N PRO A 97 5.83 3.07 32.25
CA PRO A 97 4.92 2.09 32.79
C PRO A 97 3.68 2.04 31.89
N ARG A 98 3.35 0.84 31.38
CA ARG A 98 2.15 0.62 30.58
C ARG A 98 0.98 1.21 31.35
N GLN A 99 0.43 2.32 30.87
CA GLN A 99 -0.77 2.91 31.44
C GLN A 99 -1.91 1.95 31.13
N THR A 100 -2.19 1.05 32.07
CA THR A 100 -3.38 0.21 32.02
C THR A 100 -4.59 1.12 32.20
N ALA A 101 -5.55 1.01 31.28
CA ALA A 101 -6.81 1.72 31.40
C ALA A 101 -7.51 1.25 32.67
N ASN A 102 -8.10 2.19 33.43
CA ASN A 102 -8.88 1.85 34.60
C ASN A 102 -10.21 1.24 34.14
N VAL A 103 -10.36 -0.08 34.31
CA VAL A 103 -11.59 -0.79 33.92
C VAL A 103 -12.69 -0.39 34.89
N ILE A 104 -13.65 0.41 34.44
CA ILE A 104 -14.86 0.72 35.20
C ILE A 104 -15.75 -0.53 35.16
N PRO A 105 -16.06 -1.18 36.30
CA PRO A 105 -16.98 -2.30 36.31
C PRO A 105 -18.38 -1.81 35.90
N LEU A 106 -18.93 -2.38 34.84
CA LEU A 106 -20.33 -2.19 34.47
C LEU A 106 -21.18 -2.83 35.57
N ARG A 107 -21.75 -1.99 36.43
CA ARG A 107 -22.70 -2.41 37.45
C ARG A 107 -23.90 -3.03 36.71
N ALA A 108 -24.12 -4.33 36.88
CA ALA A 108 -25.41 -4.92 36.55
C ALA A 108 -26.43 -4.27 37.50
N GLN A 109 -27.34 -3.46 36.95
CA GLN A 109 -28.56 -3.11 37.66
C GLN A 109 -29.41 -4.38 37.70
N GLU A 110 -29.45 -5.01 38.87
CA GLU A 110 -30.50 -5.99 39.18
C GLU A 110 -31.81 -5.24 39.48
N PRO A 111 -32.96 -5.87 39.15
CA PRO A 111 -34.27 -5.22 38.97
C PRO A 111 -34.91 -4.64 40.22
#